data_AF-A0A5E4B5E1-F1
#
_entry.id   AF-A0A5E4B5E1-F1
#
_cell.length_a   1.000
_cell.length_b   1.000
_cell.length_c   1.000
_cell.angle_alpha   90.00
_cell.angle_beta   90.00
_cell.angle_gamma   90.00
#
_symmetry.space_group_name_H-M   'P 1'
#
loop_
_entity.id
_entity.type
_entity.pdbx_description
1 polymer ?
#
loop_
_entity_poly.entity_id
_entity_poly.type
_entity_poly.pdbx_seq_one_letter_code
_entity_poly.pdbx_strand_id
1 'polypeptide(L)' 'TFEEANLCQTLNNNIAKAGYTKLTPVQKYSIPIILAGRDLMACAQTGSGKT' A
#
# COMPACT_ATOMS: atom_id res chain seq x y z
N THR A 1 8.49 -2.70 3.77
CA THR A 1 7.41 -2.85 4.78
C THR A 1 6.46 -1.67 4.65
N PHE A 2 5.37 -1.60 5.43
CA PHE A 2 4.53 -0.38 5.43
C PHE A 2 5.28 0.84 6.00
N GLU A 3 6.22 0.62 6.93
CA GLU A 3 7.05 1.68 7.51
C GLU A 3 7.94 2.38 6.47
N GLU A 4 8.42 1.62 5.48
CA GLU A 4 9.21 2.16 4.36
C GLU A 4 8.37 2.94 3.33
N ALA A 5 7.03 2.81 3.38
CA ALA A 5 6.14 3.39 2.39
C ALA A 5 5.89 4.91 2.58
N ASN A 6 6.57 5.56 3.53
CA ASN A 6 6.49 6.99 3.84
C ASN A 6 5.06 7.56 3.87
N LEU A 7 4.12 6.78 4.44
CA LEU A 7 2.73 7.16 4.59
C LEU A 7 2.57 8.12 5.77
N CYS A 8 1.48 8.89 5.77
CA CYS A 8 1.17 9.77 6.90
C CYS A 8 0.93 8.96 8.19
N GLN A 9 1.18 9.59 9.33
CA GLN A 9 1.16 8.92 10.63
C GLN A 9 -0.20 8.28 10.96
N THR A 10 -1.29 8.93 10.55
CA THR A 10 -2.66 8.39 10.72
C THR A 10 -2.85 7.07 10.01
N LEU A 11 -2.35 6.93 8.77
CA LEU A 11 -2.43 5.68 8.02
C LEU A 11 -1.57 4.60 8.67
N ASN A 12 -0.34 4.91 9.07
CA ASN A 12 0.54 3.95 9.75
C ASN A 12 -0.10 3.40 11.04
N ASN A 13 -0.74 4.26 11.84
CA ASN A 13 -1.45 3.85 13.05
C ASN A 13 -2.62 2.90 12.73
N ASN A 14 -3.37 3.16 11.66
CA ASN A 14 -4.50 2.33 11.26
C ASN A 14 -4.04 0.98 10.67
N ILE A 15 -2.96 0.98 9.89
CA ILE A 15 -2.32 -0.23 9.35
C ILE A 15 -1.86 -1.13 10.49
N ALA A 16 -1.22 -0.56 11.51
CA ALA A 16 -0.80 -1.30 12.70
C ALA A 16 -2.00 -1.88 13.47
N LYS A 17 -3.06 -1.10 13.68
CA LYS A 17 -4.31 -1.56 14.33
C LYS A 17 -5.00 -2.68 13.56
N ALA A 18 -4.94 -2.65 12.22
CA ALA A 18 -5.48 -3.70 11.36
C ALA A 18 -4.61 -4.97 11.34
N GLY A 19 -3.41 -4.95 11.93
CA GLY A 19 -2.50 -6.09 11.97
C GLY A 19 -1.74 -6.33 10.66
N TYR A 20 -1.72 -5.35 9.75
CA TYR A 20 -1.00 -5.48 8.49
C TYR A 20 0.50 -5.23 8.67
N THR A 21 1.30 -6.26 8.41
CA THR A 21 2.76 -6.20 8.62
C THR A 21 3.54 -6.23 7.30
N LYS A 22 2.96 -6.80 6.24
CA LYS A 22 3.61 -6.97 4.93
C LYS A 22 2.71 -6.44 3.82
N LEU A 23 3.34 -5.73 2.88
CA LEU A 23 2.70 -5.31 1.64
C LEU A 23 2.42 -6.52 0.76
N THR A 24 1.26 -6.53 0.11
CA THR A 24 1.02 -7.48 -0.98
C THR A 24 1.84 -7.09 -2.21
N PRO A 25 2.06 -8.02 -3.17
CA PRO A 25 2.83 -7.69 -4.37
C PRO A 25 2.29 -6.47 -5.13
N VAL A 26 0.97 -6.36 -5.30
CA VAL A 26 0.37 -5.20 -5.99
C VAL A 26 0.62 -3.90 -5.21
N GLN A 27 0.46 -3.90 -3.88
CA GLN A 27 0.70 -2.71 -3.05
C GLN A 27 2.17 -2.27 -3.08
N LYS A 28 3.11 -3.23 -3.04
CA LYS A 28 4.56 -2.95 -3.08
C LYS A 28 4.96 -2.12 -4.29
N TYR A 29 4.38 -2.37 -5.45
CA TYR A 29 4.65 -1.60 -6.67
C TYR A 29 3.75 -0.37 -6.78
N SER A 30 2.49 -0.45 -6.34
CA SER A 30 1.50 0.62 -6.56
C SER A 30 1.72 1.83 -5.67
N ILE A 31 2.03 1.62 -4.38
CA ILE A 31 2.16 2.70 -3.39
C ILE A 31 3.20 3.75 -3.80
N PRO A 32 4.47 3.39 -4.14
CA PRO A 32 5.46 4.41 -4.52
C PRO A 32 5.07 5.19 -5.79
N ILE A 33 4.37 4.56 -6.74
CA ILE A 33 3.91 5.21 -7.97
C ILE A 33 2.85 6.27 -7.67
N ILE A 34 1.85 5.92 -6.85
CA ILE A 34 0.76 6.81 -6.47
C ILE A 34 1.27 7.96 -5.58
N LEU A 35 2.19 7.68 -4.66
CA LEU A 35 2.84 8.71 -3.83
C LEU A 35 3.68 9.69 -4.65
N ALA A 36 4.18 9.27 -5.82
CA ALA A 36 4.85 10.15 -6.78
C ALA A 36 3.86 11.01 -7.61
N GLY A 37 2.56 10.95 -7.32
CA GLY A 37 1.52 11.72 -8.02
C GLY A 37 1.30 11.27 -9.46
N ARG A 38 1.57 10.00 -9.76
CA ARG A 38 1.43 9.43 -11.11
C ARG A 38 0.17 8.58 -11.20
N ASP A 39 -0.50 8.67 -12.34
CA ASP A 39 -1.58 7.75 -12.68
C ASP A 39 -1.04 6.32 -12.83
N LEU A 40 -1.83 5.35 -12.35
CA LEU A 40 -1.48 3.94 -12.36
C LEU A 40 -2.64 3.10 -12.86
N MET A 41 -2.38 2.26 -13.87
CA MET A 41 -3.24 1.14 -14.26
C MET A 41 -2.64 -0.15 -13.70
N ALA A 42 -3.35 -0.80 -12.78
CA ALA A 42 -2.91 -2.06 -12.17
C ALA A 42 -3.95 -3.15 -12.41
N CYS A 43 -3.51 -4.32 -12.87
CA CYS A 43 -4.35 -5.50 -13.04
C CYS A 43 -3.94 -6.59 -12.04
N ALA A 44 -4.84 -6.95 -11.12
CA ALA A 44 -4.63 -8.03 -10.16
C ALA A 44 -5.97 -8.65 -9.74
N GLN A 45 -5.98 -9.94 -9.38
CA GLN A 45 -7.20 -10.68 -9.01
C GLN A 45 -7.76 -10.27 -7.63
N THR A 46 -9.05 -10.46 -7.38
CA THR A 46 -9.67 -10.27 -6.05
C THR A 46 -8.89 -11.05 -4.96
N GLY A 47 -8.75 -10.44 -3.78
CA GLY A 47 -7.91 -10.97 -2.69
C GLY A 47 -6.44 -10.56 -2.77
N SER A 48 -6.00 -9.90 -3.84
CA SER A 48 -4.60 -9.42 -3.97
C SER A 48 -4.25 -8.19 -3.12
N GLY A 49 -5.20 -7.61 -2.38
CA GLY A 49 -4.99 -6.38 -1.61
C GLY A 49 -4.92 -5.09 -2.45
N LYS A 50 -5.77 -4.98 -3.49
CA LYS A 50 -5.90 -3.71 -4.26
C LYS A 50 -6.60 -2.60 -3.47
N THR A 51 -7.49 -2.99 -2.55
CA THR A 51 -8.16 -2.12 -1.58
C THR A 51 -7.29 -1.98 -0.35
#